data_AF-R1EXR0-F1
#
_entry.id   AF-R1EXR0-F1
#
_cell.length_a   1.000
_cell.length_b   1.000
_cell.length_c   1.000
_cell.angle_alpha   90.00
_cell.angle_beta   90.00
_cell.angle_gamma   90.00
#
_symmetry.space_group_name_H-M   'P 1'
#
loop_
_entity.id
_entity.type
_entity.pdbx_description
1 polymer ?
#
loop_
_entity_poly.entity_id
_entity_poly.type
_entity_poly.pdbx_seq_one_letter_code
_entity_poly.pdbx_strand_id
1 'polypeptide(L)'
;MASTADAEAWETDERGYVFEERLATAAEHKDRGNEHFKAGEWQIALRRYERALYHCAFDPMQMYDLMEKHKAAAYAVQTPVKLNYVACVLQMREAGLDVAPVQVEGEEEPRDPLDRCEELIGEVLKAEPNHAKAHFRRAQLLRARGDTRAAQEALEEAERAGGGSASVRAEQSRLREMARAERSRERELYSGIIQPSSNVKAADEAAERRARRGQLVETLALPVTGPLRALWWAAAALVSLLRRLFAVLLRLRPDGALEAVE
;
A
#
# COMPACT_ATOMS: atom_id res chain seq x y z
N MET A 1 -27.80 -39.64 -6.51
CA MET A 1 -27.21 -38.37 -6.97
C MET A 1 -28.31 -37.34 -6.90
N ALA A 2 -28.29 -36.44 -5.91
CA ALA A 2 -29.23 -35.33 -5.87
C ALA A 2 -29.01 -34.48 -7.12
N SER A 3 -30.09 -34.05 -7.76
CA SER A 3 -30.05 -33.18 -8.94
C SER A 3 -29.28 -31.91 -8.59
N THR A 4 -28.51 -31.34 -9.52
CA THR A 4 -27.89 -30.02 -9.32
C THR A 4 -28.92 -28.94 -8.99
N ALA A 5 -30.19 -29.14 -9.35
CA ALA A 5 -31.30 -28.26 -8.98
C ALA A 5 -31.62 -28.27 -7.47
N ASP A 6 -31.45 -29.41 -6.78
CA ASP A 6 -31.64 -29.48 -5.32
C ASP A 6 -30.44 -28.90 -4.57
N ALA A 7 -29.25 -28.92 -5.20
CA ALA A 7 -28.00 -28.47 -4.61
C ALA A 7 -27.89 -26.94 -4.49
N GLU A 8 -28.70 -26.17 -5.22
CA GLU A 8 -28.70 -24.69 -5.24
C GLU A 8 -30.05 -24.08 -4.84
N ALA A 9 -31.07 -24.89 -4.50
CA ALA A 9 -32.40 -24.40 -4.10
C ALA A 9 -32.36 -23.42 -2.89
N TRP A 10 -31.31 -23.51 -2.07
CA TRP A 10 -31.07 -22.64 -0.93
C TRP A 10 -30.61 -21.22 -1.32
N GLU A 11 -30.17 -20.99 -2.58
CA GLU A 11 -29.72 -19.67 -3.03
C GLU A 11 -30.89 -18.70 -3.23
N THR A 12 -32.07 -19.25 -3.51
CA THR A 12 -33.29 -18.50 -3.81
C THR A 12 -34.37 -18.70 -2.76
N ASP A 13 -34.03 -19.19 -1.57
CA ASP A 13 -35.00 -19.44 -0.52
C ASP A 13 -35.65 -18.13 -0.02
N GLU A 14 -36.96 -18.07 0.14
CA GLU A 14 -37.61 -16.82 0.56
C GLU A 14 -37.55 -16.62 2.08
N ARG A 15 -37.46 -15.36 2.51
CA ARG A 15 -37.47 -15.02 3.93
C ARG A 15 -38.86 -15.27 4.50
N GLY A 16 -38.93 -16.13 5.52
CA GLY A 16 -40.17 -16.33 6.28
C GLY A 16 -40.64 -15.07 7.01
N TYR A 17 -41.90 -15.02 7.42
CA TYR A 17 -42.47 -13.89 8.18
C TYR A 17 -42.30 -14.05 9.70
N VAL A 18 -42.12 -15.29 10.17
CA VAL A 18 -42.04 -15.62 11.60
C VAL A 18 -40.62 -15.34 12.12
N PHE A 19 -40.51 -14.64 13.24
CA PHE A 19 -39.23 -14.23 13.83
C PHE A 19 -38.29 -15.42 14.09
N GLU A 20 -38.81 -16.47 14.74
CA GLU A 20 -38.04 -17.65 15.12
C GLU A 20 -37.58 -18.46 13.90
N GLU A 21 -38.44 -18.60 12.91
CA GLU A 21 -38.13 -19.30 11.66
C GLU A 21 -37.01 -18.59 10.89
N ARG A 22 -37.11 -17.27 10.76
CA ARG A 22 -36.07 -16.45 10.12
C ARG A 22 -34.71 -16.63 10.79
N LEU A 23 -34.67 -16.61 12.12
CA LEU A 23 -33.42 -16.81 12.86
C LEU A 23 -32.88 -18.24 12.72
N ALA A 24 -33.76 -19.24 12.70
CA ALA A 24 -33.38 -20.63 12.49
C ALA A 24 -32.77 -20.85 11.09
N THR A 25 -33.43 -20.35 10.03
CA THR A 25 -32.91 -20.42 8.66
C THR A 25 -31.60 -19.67 8.51
N ALA A 26 -31.45 -18.50 9.12
CA ALA A 26 -30.19 -17.76 9.14
C ALA A 26 -29.07 -18.55 9.84
N ALA A 27 -29.38 -19.21 10.96
CA ALA A 27 -28.42 -20.05 11.68
C ALA A 27 -27.99 -21.28 10.86
N GLU A 28 -28.91 -21.90 10.12
CA GLU A 28 -28.60 -23.01 9.22
C GLU A 28 -27.64 -22.56 8.11
N HIS A 29 -27.94 -21.46 7.42
CA HIS A 29 -27.05 -20.92 6.39
C HIS A 29 -25.68 -20.55 6.94
N LYS A 30 -25.61 -19.98 8.15
CA LYS A 30 -24.34 -19.72 8.85
C LYS A 30 -23.55 -21.00 9.06
N ASP A 31 -24.19 -22.08 9.51
CA ASP A 31 -23.51 -23.34 9.80
C ASP A 31 -23.03 -24.05 8.53
N ARG A 32 -23.84 -24.08 7.47
CA ARG A 32 -23.42 -24.51 6.14
C ARG A 32 -22.27 -23.67 5.59
N GLY A 33 -22.34 -22.35 5.75
CA GLY A 33 -21.26 -21.44 5.38
C GLY A 33 -19.95 -21.77 6.12
N ASN A 34 -20.03 -22.11 7.41
CA ASN A 34 -18.86 -22.52 8.19
C ASN A 34 -18.27 -23.85 7.70
N GLU A 35 -19.10 -24.80 7.24
CA GLU A 35 -18.64 -26.05 6.63
C GLU A 35 -17.84 -25.76 5.35
N HIS A 36 -18.41 -24.99 4.43
CA HIS A 36 -17.74 -24.59 3.18
C HIS A 36 -16.48 -23.75 3.42
N PHE A 37 -16.50 -22.86 4.42
CA PHE A 37 -15.33 -22.05 4.77
C PHE A 37 -14.15 -22.92 5.23
N LYS A 38 -14.43 -23.95 6.03
CA LYS A 38 -13.42 -24.93 6.46
C LYS A 38 -12.94 -25.83 5.31
N ALA A 39 -13.80 -26.12 4.34
CA ALA A 39 -13.46 -26.86 3.14
C ALA A 39 -12.62 -26.06 2.12
N GLY A 40 -12.45 -24.74 2.33
CA GLY A 40 -11.75 -23.86 1.38
C GLY A 40 -12.63 -23.35 0.25
N GLU A 41 -13.93 -23.67 0.26
CA GLU A 41 -14.91 -23.27 -0.74
C GLU A 41 -15.47 -21.88 -0.42
N TRP A 42 -14.60 -20.88 -0.37
CA TRP A 42 -14.91 -19.56 0.19
C TRP A 42 -16.00 -18.80 -0.59
N GLN A 43 -16.12 -19.00 -1.90
CA GLN A 43 -17.19 -18.39 -2.70
C GLN A 43 -18.58 -18.91 -2.30
N ILE A 44 -18.70 -20.23 -2.06
CA ILE A 44 -19.95 -20.84 -1.60
C ILE A 44 -20.24 -20.42 -0.17
N ALA A 45 -19.21 -20.39 0.68
CA ALA A 45 -19.32 -19.89 2.06
C ALA A 45 -19.83 -18.44 2.10
N LEU A 46 -19.30 -17.57 1.24
CA LEU A 46 -19.71 -16.18 1.14
C LEU A 46 -21.20 -16.05 0.78
N ARG A 47 -21.65 -16.75 -0.27
CA ARG A 47 -23.06 -16.77 -0.68
C ARG A 47 -23.97 -17.29 0.44
N ARG A 48 -23.55 -18.33 1.17
CA ARG A 48 -24.27 -18.81 2.35
C ARG A 48 -24.38 -17.74 3.45
N TYR A 49 -23.30 -17.01 3.73
CA TYR A 49 -23.36 -15.91 4.69
C TYR A 49 -24.26 -14.77 4.22
N GLU A 50 -24.33 -14.48 2.92
CA GLU A 50 -25.26 -13.50 2.36
C GLU A 50 -26.72 -13.93 2.54
N ARG A 51 -27.02 -15.22 2.30
CA ARG A 51 -28.34 -15.79 2.61
C ARG A 51 -28.67 -15.68 4.10
N ALA A 52 -27.70 -15.99 4.98
CA ALA A 52 -27.88 -15.84 6.41
C ALA A 52 -28.18 -14.39 6.80
N LEU A 53 -27.41 -13.42 6.27
CA LEU A 53 -27.64 -11.98 6.49
C LEU A 53 -29.02 -11.57 6.02
N TYR A 54 -29.45 -12.03 4.85
CA TYR A 54 -30.79 -11.78 4.33
C TYR A 54 -31.86 -12.27 5.32
N HIS A 55 -31.82 -13.52 5.77
CA HIS A 55 -32.86 -14.02 6.67
C HIS A 55 -32.91 -13.30 8.04
N CYS A 56 -31.73 -13.00 8.61
CA CYS A 56 -31.65 -12.30 9.89
C CYS A 56 -31.64 -10.77 9.80
N ALA A 57 -31.84 -10.16 8.62
CA ALA A 57 -31.86 -8.71 8.47
C ALA A 57 -33.17 -8.12 9.01
N PHE A 58 -33.07 -7.27 10.03
CA PHE A 58 -34.20 -6.49 10.51
C PHE A 58 -33.89 -5.00 10.36
N ASP A 59 -34.85 -4.24 9.85
CA ASP A 59 -34.68 -2.80 9.76
C ASP A 59 -34.69 -2.16 11.17
N PRO A 60 -34.18 -0.93 11.32
CA PRO A 60 -34.11 -0.27 12.62
C PRO A 60 -35.46 -0.11 13.33
N MET A 61 -36.56 0.00 12.58
CA MET A 61 -37.90 0.17 13.14
C MET A 61 -38.41 -1.16 13.72
N GLN A 62 -38.26 -2.26 12.98
CA GLN A 62 -38.50 -3.62 13.46
C GLN A 62 -37.67 -3.92 14.71
N MET A 63 -36.39 -3.51 14.71
CA MET A 63 -35.56 -3.65 15.90
C MET A 63 -36.06 -2.84 17.06
N TYR A 64 -36.55 -1.62 16.89
CA TYR A 64 -37.07 -0.82 17.99
C TYR A 64 -38.23 -1.52 18.72
N ASP A 65 -39.17 -2.08 17.95
CA ASP A 65 -40.40 -2.72 18.43
C ASP A 65 -40.19 -4.08 19.11
N LEU A 66 -39.03 -4.73 18.90
CA LEU A 66 -38.74 -5.99 19.55
C LEU A 66 -38.54 -5.85 21.07
N MET A 67 -39.10 -6.82 21.79
CA MET A 67 -38.74 -7.08 23.18
C MET A 67 -37.24 -7.34 23.31
N GLU A 68 -36.66 -6.95 24.44
CA GLU A 68 -35.22 -7.07 24.71
C GLU A 68 -34.69 -8.51 24.54
N LYS A 69 -35.48 -9.52 24.93
CA LYS A 69 -35.16 -10.94 24.70
C LYS A 69 -35.03 -11.31 23.21
N HIS A 70 -35.85 -10.73 22.35
CA HIS A 70 -35.82 -10.99 20.92
C HIS A 70 -34.68 -10.21 20.24
N LYS A 71 -34.38 -8.98 20.71
CA LYS A 71 -33.17 -8.24 20.30
C LYS A 71 -31.91 -9.06 20.59
N ALA A 72 -31.80 -9.59 21.81
CA ALA A 72 -30.67 -10.44 22.20
C ALA A 72 -30.58 -11.70 21.33
N ALA A 73 -31.70 -12.37 21.04
CA ALA A 73 -31.73 -13.52 20.14
C ALA A 73 -31.30 -13.17 18.71
N ALA A 74 -31.74 -12.03 18.18
CA ALA A 74 -31.34 -11.55 16.86
C ALA A 74 -29.84 -11.26 16.81
N TYR A 75 -29.29 -10.52 17.78
CA TYR A 75 -27.84 -10.26 17.85
C TYR A 75 -27.02 -11.54 18.00
N ALA A 76 -27.49 -12.52 18.76
CA ALA A 76 -26.81 -13.82 18.91
C ALA A 76 -26.62 -14.55 17.58
N VAL A 77 -27.51 -14.35 16.60
CA VAL A 77 -27.38 -14.90 15.24
C VAL A 77 -26.64 -13.94 14.30
N GLN A 78 -27.01 -12.66 14.31
CA GLN A 78 -26.44 -11.65 13.40
C GLN A 78 -24.94 -11.45 13.61
N THR A 79 -24.50 -11.30 14.85
CA THR A 79 -23.09 -11.01 15.18
C THR A 79 -22.12 -12.04 14.59
N PRO A 80 -22.28 -13.36 14.82
CA PRO A 80 -21.38 -14.33 14.21
C PRO A 80 -21.51 -14.39 12.69
N VAL A 81 -22.69 -14.22 12.11
CA VAL A 81 -22.87 -14.18 10.64
C VAL A 81 -22.07 -13.03 10.03
N LYS A 82 -22.22 -11.81 10.57
CA LYS A 82 -21.50 -10.61 10.11
C LYS A 82 -19.99 -10.79 10.22
N LEU A 83 -19.50 -11.27 11.36
CA LEU A 83 -18.06 -11.49 11.56
C LEU A 83 -17.49 -12.62 10.70
N ASN A 84 -18.28 -13.63 10.36
CA ASN A 84 -17.86 -14.72 9.47
C ASN A 84 -17.84 -14.27 8.00
N TYR A 85 -18.83 -13.48 7.57
CA TYR A 85 -18.82 -12.83 6.25
C TYR A 85 -17.52 -12.03 6.07
N VAL A 86 -17.20 -11.16 7.03
CA VAL A 86 -15.97 -10.35 7.01
C VAL A 86 -14.73 -11.23 6.95
N ALA A 87 -14.67 -12.27 7.77
CA ALA A 87 -13.56 -13.22 7.74
C ALA A 87 -13.41 -13.90 6.38
N CYS A 88 -14.52 -14.22 5.72
CA CYS A 88 -14.54 -14.85 4.40
C CYS A 88 -13.98 -13.92 3.31
N VAL A 89 -14.45 -12.67 3.27
CA VAL A 89 -13.96 -11.67 2.31
C VAL A 89 -12.47 -11.40 2.50
N LEU A 90 -12.01 -11.24 3.74
CA LEU A 90 -10.59 -11.02 4.03
C LEU A 90 -9.74 -12.23 3.63
N GLN A 91 -10.22 -13.45 3.89
CA GLN A 91 -9.54 -14.68 3.50
C GLN A 91 -9.41 -14.80 1.98
N MET A 92 -10.47 -14.50 1.23
CA MET A 92 -10.45 -14.50 -0.24
C MET A 92 -9.46 -13.46 -0.78
N ARG A 93 -9.45 -12.24 -0.22
CA ARG A 93 -8.51 -11.19 -0.62
C ARG A 93 -7.07 -11.56 -0.32
N GLU A 94 -6.79 -12.17 0.84
CA GLU A 94 -5.45 -12.68 1.17
C GLU A 94 -5.00 -13.79 0.22
N ALA A 95 -5.93 -14.62 -0.25
CA ALA A 95 -5.66 -15.66 -1.24
C ALA A 95 -5.55 -15.12 -2.69
N GLY A 96 -5.75 -13.82 -2.91
CA GLY A 96 -5.73 -13.22 -4.24
C GLY A 96 -6.92 -13.60 -5.12
N LEU A 97 -8.05 -14.00 -4.51
CA LEU A 97 -9.29 -14.26 -5.23
C LEU A 97 -10.12 -12.99 -5.36
N ASP A 98 -10.70 -12.79 -6.53
CA ASP A 98 -11.64 -11.70 -6.76
C ASP A 98 -12.93 -11.92 -5.97
N VAL A 99 -13.33 -10.89 -5.24
CA VAL A 99 -14.62 -10.80 -4.57
C VAL A 99 -15.46 -9.81 -5.37
N ALA A 100 -16.59 -10.28 -5.90
CA ALA A 100 -17.46 -9.46 -6.71
C ALA A 100 -17.95 -8.23 -5.91
N PRO A 101 -18.00 -7.04 -6.54
CA PRO A 101 -18.64 -5.87 -5.95
C PRO A 101 -20.07 -6.17 -5.48
N VAL A 102 -20.45 -5.62 -4.34
CA VAL A 102 -21.77 -5.87 -3.73
C VAL A 102 -22.75 -4.85 -4.28
N GLN A 103 -23.81 -5.30 -4.96
CA GLN A 103 -24.91 -4.42 -5.34
C GLN A 103 -25.77 -4.13 -4.10
N VAL A 104 -25.82 -2.87 -3.69
CA VAL A 104 -26.70 -2.41 -2.62
C VAL A 104 -27.98 -1.86 -3.26
N GLU A 105 -29.13 -2.25 -2.74
CA GLU A 105 -30.42 -1.76 -3.23
C GLU A 105 -30.53 -0.25 -2.99
N GLY A 106 -30.76 0.52 -4.07
CA GLY A 106 -30.83 1.97 -4.04
C GLY A 106 -29.52 2.71 -4.33
N GLU A 107 -28.41 2.01 -4.54
CA GLU A 107 -27.14 2.60 -5.00
C GLU A 107 -26.93 2.30 -6.50
N GLU A 108 -26.53 3.33 -7.27
CA GLU A 108 -26.27 3.20 -8.71
C GLU A 108 -25.01 2.38 -8.99
N GLU A 109 -23.97 2.61 -8.19
CA GLU A 109 -22.67 1.95 -8.34
C GLU A 109 -22.52 0.81 -7.32
N PRO A 110 -21.98 -0.34 -7.72
CA PRO A 110 -21.73 -1.43 -6.80
C PRO A 110 -20.57 -1.07 -5.87
N ARG A 111 -20.69 -1.48 -4.61
CA ARG A 111 -19.77 -1.08 -3.54
C ARG A 111 -18.61 -2.07 -3.39
N ASP A 112 -17.43 -1.58 -2.96
CA ASP A 112 -16.29 -2.46 -2.62
C ASP A 112 -16.71 -3.42 -1.50
N PRO A 113 -16.45 -4.73 -1.62
CA PRO A 113 -16.68 -5.70 -0.55
C PRO A 113 -16.06 -5.31 0.80
N LEU A 114 -14.95 -4.56 0.81
CA LEU A 114 -14.33 -4.06 2.04
C LEU A 114 -15.18 -2.98 2.74
N ASP A 115 -15.88 -2.14 1.98
CA ASP A 115 -16.79 -1.15 2.57
C ASP A 115 -17.99 -1.83 3.21
N ARG A 116 -18.51 -2.89 2.57
CA ARG A 116 -19.55 -3.72 3.18
C ARG A 116 -19.05 -4.38 4.47
N CYS A 117 -17.81 -4.86 4.50
CA CYS A 117 -17.20 -5.40 5.71
C CYS A 117 -17.12 -4.36 6.83
N GLU A 118 -16.73 -3.12 6.51
CA GLU A 118 -16.65 -2.01 7.46
C GLU A 118 -18.01 -1.70 8.10
N GLU A 119 -19.05 -1.65 7.27
CA GLU A 119 -20.43 -1.42 7.72
C GLU A 119 -20.89 -2.53 8.69
N LEU A 120 -20.70 -3.80 8.32
CA LEU A 120 -21.09 -4.94 9.15
C LEU A 120 -20.35 -4.96 10.49
N ILE A 121 -19.06 -4.63 10.51
CA ILE A 121 -18.31 -4.45 11.76
C ILE A 121 -18.88 -3.30 12.57
N GLY A 122 -19.17 -2.16 11.93
CA GLY A 122 -19.75 -0.98 12.55
C GLY A 122 -21.10 -1.27 13.21
N GLU A 123 -21.96 -2.05 12.56
CA GLU A 123 -23.23 -2.51 13.13
C GLU A 123 -23.02 -3.36 14.39
N VAL A 124 -22.06 -4.30 14.37
CA VAL A 124 -21.73 -5.12 15.54
C VAL A 124 -21.21 -4.25 16.68
N LEU A 125 -20.30 -3.31 16.40
CA LEU A 125 -19.73 -2.42 17.42
C LEU A 125 -20.73 -1.38 17.96
N LYS A 126 -21.73 -0.98 17.17
CA LYS A 126 -22.84 -0.14 17.67
C LYS A 126 -23.69 -0.89 18.69
N ALA A 127 -23.92 -2.18 18.49
CA ALA A 127 -24.68 -3.02 19.42
C ALA A 127 -23.83 -3.46 20.63
N GLU A 128 -22.57 -3.83 20.38
CA GLU A 128 -21.63 -4.34 21.38
C GLU A 128 -20.27 -3.62 21.25
N PRO A 129 -20.11 -2.41 21.86
CA PRO A 129 -18.90 -1.60 21.71
C PRO A 129 -17.61 -2.29 22.17
N ASN A 130 -17.72 -3.20 23.14
CA ASN A 130 -16.60 -3.94 23.71
C ASN A 130 -16.47 -5.37 23.13
N HIS A 131 -16.84 -5.57 21.86
CA HIS A 131 -16.72 -6.89 21.23
C HIS A 131 -15.30 -7.14 20.68
N ALA A 132 -14.50 -7.93 21.40
CA ALA A 132 -13.10 -8.21 21.04
C ALA A 132 -12.87 -8.74 19.61
N LYS A 133 -13.67 -9.74 19.16
CA LYS A 133 -13.52 -10.25 17.78
C LYS A 133 -13.88 -9.22 16.70
N ALA A 134 -14.84 -8.33 16.94
CA ALA A 134 -15.22 -7.30 15.97
C ALA A 134 -14.08 -6.30 15.76
N HIS A 135 -13.47 -5.82 16.86
CA HIS A 135 -12.26 -5.00 16.82
C HIS A 135 -11.09 -5.70 16.13
N PHE A 136 -10.90 -7.00 16.41
CA PHE A 136 -9.88 -7.79 15.71
C PHE A 136 -10.13 -7.87 14.20
N ARG A 137 -11.38 -8.13 13.77
CA ARG A 137 -11.73 -8.13 12.33
C ARG A 137 -11.56 -6.74 11.71
N ARG A 138 -11.85 -5.67 12.45
CA ARG A 138 -11.61 -4.28 12.03
C ARG A 138 -10.13 -4.02 11.76
N ALA A 139 -9.24 -4.49 12.64
CA ALA A 139 -7.80 -4.37 12.44
C ALA A 139 -7.34 -5.09 11.16
N GLN A 140 -7.85 -6.30 10.90
CA GLN A 140 -7.53 -7.05 9.69
C GLN A 140 -8.04 -6.34 8.42
N LEU A 141 -9.24 -5.76 8.47
CA LEU A 141 -9.81 -4.96 7.38
C LEU A 141 -8.97 -3.71 7.08
N LEU A 142 -8.61 -2.94 8.10
CA LEU A 142 -7.80 -1.73 7.96
C LEU A 142 -6.41 -2.05 7.41
N ARG A 143 -5.81 -3.16 7.86
CA ARG A 143 -4.57 -3.69 7.28
C ARG A 143 -4.74 -4.01 5.79
N ALA A 144 -5.83 -4.66 5.41
CA ALA A 144 -6.10 -5.00 4.01
C ALA A 144 -6.26 -3.75 3.12
N ARG A 145 -6.71 -2.62 3.70
CA ARG A 145 -6.73 -1.31 3.03
C ARG A 145 -5.38 -0.57 3.03
N GLY A 146 -4.39 -1.07 3.77
CA GLY A 146 -3.08 -0.43 3.92
C GLY A 146 -3.03 0.67 4.99
N ASP A 147 -4.08 0.85 5.80
CA ASP A 147 -4.04 1.77 6.93
C ASP A 147 -3.44 1.06 8.16
N THR A 148 -2.11 0.97 8.16
CA THR A 148 -1.34 0.28 9.20
C THR A 148 -1.52 0.93 10.58
N ARG A 149 -1.75 2.26 10.63
CA ARG A 149 -1.91 2.99 11.90
C ARG A 149 -3.28 2.71 12.51
N ALA A 150 -4.36 2.90 11.76
CA ALA A 150 -5.70 2.64 12.27
C ALA A 150 -5.88 1.15 12.61
N ALA A 151 -5.23 0.25 11.88
CA ALA A 151 -5.21 -1.17 12.20
C ALA A 151 -4.57 -1.47 13.57
N GLN A 152 -3.52 -0.75 13.97
CA GLN A 152 -2.90 -0.89 15.29
C GLN A 152 -3.86 -0.42 16.39
N GLU A 153 -4.49 0.73 16.20
CA GLU A 153 -5.45 1.30 17.16
C GLU A 153 -6.64 0.35 17.41
N ALA A 154 -7.22 -0.22 16.34
CA ALA A 154 -8.30 -1.21 16.43
C ALA A 154 -7.84 -2.52 17.11
N LEU A 155 -6.57 -2.91 16.96
CA LEU A 155 -6.04 -4.10 17.58
C LEU A 155 -5.83 -3.91 19.09
N GLU A 156 -5.42 -2.72 19.51
CA GLU A 156 -5.36 -2.35 20.94
C GLU A 156 -6.77 -2.32 21.56
N GLU A 157 -7.78 -1.84 20.83
CA GLU A 157 -9.19 -1.92 21.26
C GLU A 157 -9.64 -3.37 21.47
N ALA A 158 -9.23 -4.28 20.58
CA ALA A 158 -9.50 -5.71 20.72
C ALA A 158 -8.86 -6.31 21.99
N GLU A 159 -7.64 -5.89 22.32
CA GLU A 159 -6.95 -6.32 23.55
C GLU A 159 -7.63 -5.77 24.81
N ARG A 160 -8.02 -4.49 24.81
CA ARG A 160 -8.76 -3.87 25.92
C ARG A 160 -10.10 -4.57 26.16
N ALA A 161 -10.75 -5.05 25.09
CA ALA A 161 -11.96 -5.85 25.16
C ALA A 161 -11.73 -7.31 25.61
N GLY A 162 -10.49 -7.70 25.98
CA GLY A 162 -10.15 -9.04 26.48
C GLY A 162 -9.76 -10.06 25.39
N GLY A 163 -9.52 -9.61 24.15
CA GLY A 163 -9.25 -10.44 22.97
C GLY A 163 -7.88 -11.13 22.88
N GLY A 164 -7.15 -11.30 24.00
CA GLY A 164 -5.75 -11.73 24.06
C GLY A 164 -5.47 -13.15 23.56
N SER A 165 -5.49 -13.36 22.24
CA SER A 165 -5.30 -14.64 21.57
C SER A 165 -3.96 -14.69 20.81
N ALA A 166 -3.51 -15.90 20.46
CA ALA A 166 -2.30 -16.08 19.65
C ALA A 166 -2.39 -15.38 18.27
N SER A 167 -3.60 -15.32 17.69
CA SER A 167 -3.87 -14.60 16.45
C SER A 167 -3.66 -13.09 16.58
N VAL A 168 -4.01 -12.48 17.71
CA VAL A 168 -3.75 -11.04 17.96
C VAL A 168 -2.26 -10.74 17.95
N ARG A 169 -1.45 -11.57 18.61
CA ARG A 169 0.02 -11.40 18.63
C ARG A 169 0.65 -11.59 17.24
N ALA A 170 0.15 -12.54 16.46
CA ALA A 170 0.59 -12.74 15.08
C ALA A 170 0.27 -11.51 14.21
N GLU A 171 -0.94 -10.96 14.36
CA GLU A 171 -1.35 -9.77 13.61
C GLU A 171 -0.57 -8.51 14.02
N GLN A 172 -0.29 -8.33 15.31
CA GLN A 172 0.60 -7.25 15.79
C GLN A 172 1.99 -7.33 15.16
N SER A 173 2.52 -8.53 15.02
CA SER A 173 3.84 -8.74 14.42
C SER A 173 3.83 -8.34 12.95
N ARG A 174 2.79 -8.74 12.20
CA ARG A 174 2.58 -8.33 10.80
C ARG A 174 2.48 -6.81 10.64
N LEU A 175 1.67 -6.15 11.48
CA LEU A 175 1.51 -4.69 11.44
C LEU A 175 2.81 -3.95 11.78
N ARG A 176 3.62 -4.47 12.70
CA ARG A 176 4.93 -3.90 13.03
C ARG A 176 5.90 -4.01 11.86
N GLU A 177 5.88 -5.11 11.12
CA GLU A 177 6.69 -5.30 9.92
C GLU A 177 6.26 -4.34 8.80
N MET A 178 4.95 -4.21 8.55
CA MET A 178 4.42 -3.25 7.58
C MET A 178 4.83 -1.81 7.93
N ALA A 179 4.65 -1.39 9.18
CA ALA A 179 5.06 -0.05 9.64
C ALA A 179 6.58 0.18 9.54
N ARG A 180 7.40 -0.86 9.71
CA ARG A 180 8.86 -0.76 9.48
C ARG A 180 9.17 -0.60 7.99
N ALA A 181 8.49 -1.35 7.13
CA ALA A 181 8.65 -1.26 5.68
C ALA A 181 8.22 0.11 5.14
N GLU A 182 7.08 0.64 5.59
CA GLU A 182 6.61 1.99 5.27
C GLU A 182 7.66 3.04 5.66
N ARG A 183 8.13 3.02 6.92
CA ARG A 183 9.19 3.95 7.37
C ARG A 183 10.49 3.79 6.60
N SER A 184 10.86 2.58 6.16
CA SER A 184 12.05 2.40 5.31
C SER A 184 11.86 3.06 3.95
N ARG A 185 10.71 2.81 3.30
CA ARG A 185 10.37 3.42 2.01
C ARG A 185 10.30 4.94 2.09
N GLU A 186 9.70 5.48 3.14
CA GLU A 186 9.70 6.91 3.42
C GLU A 186 11.12 7.45 3.57
N ARG A 187 11.98 6.79 4.36
CA ARG A 187 13.38 7.20 4.50
C ARG A 187 14.11 7.19 3.17
N GLU A 188 13.94 6.15 2.37
CA GLU A 188 14.55 6.05 1.04
C GLU A 188 14.09 7.20 0.14
N LEU A 189 12.79 7.46 0.06
CA LEU A 189 12.20 8.53 -0.75
C LEU A 189 12.66 9.93 -0.29
N TYR A 190 12.67 10.18 1.02
CA TYR A 190 12.97 11.50 1.58
C TYR A 190 14.45 11.76 1.84
N SER A 191 15.30 10.74 1.87
CA SER A 191 16.75 10.87 2.14
C SER A 191 17.50 11.81 1.19
N GLY A 192 17.00 11.99 -0.04
CA GLY A 192 17.57 12.91 -1.04
C GLY A 192 16.84 14.24 -1.19
N ILE A 193 15.54 14.30 -0.81
CA ILE A 193 14.69 15.47 -1.04
C ILE A 193 14.84 16.49 0.10
N ILE A 194 15.03 16.01 1.33
CA ILE A 194 15.12 16.85 2.52
C ILE A 194 16.55 16.81 3.04
N GLN A 195 17.44 17.59 2.41
CA GLN A 195 18.69 17.95 3.06
C GLN A 195 18.40 19.02 4.11
N PRO A 196 18.85 18.87 5.37
CA PRO A 196 18.71 19.94 6.35
C PRO A 196 19.47 21.17 5.84
N SER A 197 18.85 22.35 5.92
CA SER A 197 19.41 23.62 5.41
C SER A 197 20.80 23.95 6.00
N SER A 198 21.14 23.37 7.15
CA SER A 198 22.47 23.42 7.75
C SER A 198 23.53 22.69 6.93
N ASN A 199 23.22 21.55 6.31
CA ASN A 199 24.15 20.81 5.45
C ASN A 199 24.38 21.52 4.12
N VAL A 200 23.34 22.14 3.56
CA VAL A 200 23.46 22.97 2.35
C VAL A 200 24.38 24.17 2.63
N LYS A 201 24.13 24.90 3.71
CA LYS A 201 24.99 26.03 4.13
C LYS A 201 26.43 25.60 4.44
N ALA A 202 26.62 24.47 5.13
CA ALA A 202 27.96 23.96 5.42
C ALA A 202 28.72 23.51 4.15
N ALA A 203 28.00 22.93 3.18
CA ALA A 203 28.57 22.55 1.89
C ALA A 203 28.95 23.78 1.05
N ASP A 204 28.08 24.80 1.01
CA ASP A 204 28.35 26.08 0.34
C ASP A 204 29.54 26.81 0.97
N GLU A 205 29.59 26.88 2.29
CA GLU A 205 30.73 27.48 3.02
C GLU A 205 32.04 26.70 2.78
N ALA A 206 31.99 25.37 2.69
CA ALA A 206 33.17 24.56 2.39
C ALA A 206 33.64 24.72 0.94
N ALA A 207 32.71 24.86 -0.01
CA ALA A 207 32.99 25.15 -1.40
C ALA A 207 33.64 26.54 -1.57
N GLU A 208 33.10 27.56 -0.88
CA GLU A 208 33.70 28.90 -0.84
C GLU A 208 35.12 28.89 -0.25
N ARG A 209 35.35 28.17 0.85
CA ARG A 209 36.69 28.07 1.45
C ARG A 209 37.68 27.38 0.51
N ARG A 210 37.25 26.37 -0.25
CA ARG A 210 38.07 25.73 -1.29
C ARG A 210 38.38 26.69 -2.44
N ALA A 211 37.39 27.44 -2.92
CA ALA A 211 37.56 28.43 -3.98
C ALA A 211 38.53 29.54 -3.55
N ARG A 212 38.38 30.08 -2.34
CA ARG A 212 39.29 31.09 -1.77
C ARG A 212 40.72 30.55 -1.62
N ARG A 213 40.86 29.29 -1.19
CA ARG A 213 42.18 28.64 -1.07
C ARG A 213 42.82 28.41 -2.43
N GLY A 214 42.04 28.04 -3.45
CA GLY A 214 42.49 27.94 -4.84
C GLY A 214 42.95 29.30 -5.39
N GLN A 215 42.15 30.34 -5.20
CA GLN A 215 42.50 31.71 -5.58
C GLN A 215 43.77 32.21 -4.88
N LEU A 216 43.95 31.93 -3.58
CA LEU A 216 45.16 32.29 -2.85
C LEU A 216 46.40 31.55 -3.36
N VAL A 217 46.26 30.26 -3.69
CA VAL A 217 47.36 29.49 -4.30
C VAL A 217 47.70 30.04 -5.68
N GLU A 218 46.69 30.39 -6.48
CA GLU A 218 46.90 30.99 -7.80
C GLU A 218 47.57 32.36 -7.70
N THR A 219 47.09 33.25 -6.82
CA THR A 219 47.69 34.59 -6.65
C THR A 219 49.11 34.56 -6.10
N LEU A 220 49.42 33.66 -5.17
CA LEU A 220 50.79 33.46 -4.67
C LEU A 220 51.70 32.81 -5.71
N ALA A 221 51.17 32.00 -6.61
CA ALA A 221 51.93 31.34 -7.68
C ALA A 221 52.10 32.20 -8.95
N LEU A 222 51.29 33.25 -9.15
CA LEU A 222 51.39 34.18 -10.28
C LEU A 222 52.80 34.77 -10.53
N PRO A 223 53.57 35.26 -9.54
CA PRO A 223 54.88 35.88 -9.81
C PRO A 223 55.92 34.88 -10.34
N VAL A 224 55.77 33.58 -10.04
CA VAL A 224 56.69 32.54 -10.50
C VAL A 224 56.20 31.89 -11.80
N THR A 225 54.91 31.60 -11.90
CA THR A 225 54.32 30.87 -13.04
C THR A 225 53.94 31.78 -14.22
N GLY A 226 53.65 33.06 -13.98
CA GLY A 226 53.35 34.06 -15.01
C GLY A 226 54.45 34.23 -16.06
N PRO A 227 55.71 34.53 -15.67
CA PRO A 227 56.80 34.68 -16.65
C PRO A 227 57.10 33.38 -17.40
N LEU A 228 57.01 32.23 -16.72
CA LEU A 228 57.19 30.91 -17.36
C LEU A 228 56.10 30.61 -18.40
N ARG A 229 54.83 30.96 -18.11
CA ARG A 229 53.73 30.84 -19.07
C ARG A 229 53.90 31.77 -20.26
N ALA A 230 54.34 33.01 -20.04
CA ALA A 230 54.62 33.95 -21.11
C ALA A 230 55.77 33.47 -22.02
N LEU A 231 56.84 32.94 -21.44
CA LEU A 231 57.94 32.32 -22.16
C LEU A 231 57.48 31.11 -22.99
N TRP A 232 56.61 30.28 -22.43
CA TRP A 232 56.05 29.13 -23.15
C TRP A 232 55.18 29.56 -24.34
N TRP A 233 54.31 30.56 -24.17
CA TRP A 233 53.51 31.11 -25.26
C TRP A 233 54.37 31.80 -26.33
N ALA A 234 55.41 32.53 -25.93
CA ALA A 234 56.36 33.13 -26.86
C ALA A 234 57.14 32.07 -27.65
N ALA A 235 57.59 31.00 -26.99
CA ALA A 235 58.22 29.86 -27.64
C ALA A 235 57.26 29.13 -28.60
N ALA A 236 56.01 28.91 -28.20
CA ALA A 236 54.99 28.32 -29.05
C ALA A 236 54.68 29.18 -30.28
N ALA A 237 54.59 30.50 -30.10
CA ALA A 237 54.42 31.46 -31.19
C ALA A 237 55.62 31.44 -32.13
N LEU A 238 56.85 31.42 -31.61
CA LEU A 238 58.08 31.33 -32.40
C LEU A 238 58.14 30.03 -33.21
N VAL A 239 57.80 28.89 -32.61
CA VAL A 239 57.71 27.60 -33.32
C VAL A 239 56.66 27.65 -34.42
N SER A 240 55.51 28.28 -34.18
CA SER A 240 54.48 28.45 -35.20
C SER A 240 54.93 29.32 -36.37
N LEU A 241 55.74 30.35 -36.08
CA LEU A 241 56.25 31.32 -37.05
C LEU A 241 57.40 30.71 -37.87
N LEU A 242 58.28 29.92 -37.22
CA LEU A 242 59.31 29.12 -37.88
C LEU A 242 58.70 28.03 -38.78
N ARG A 243 57.62 27.37 -38.34
CA ARG A 243 56.87 26.43 -39.20
C ARG A 243 56.28 27.10 -40.44
N ARG A 244 55.73 28.31 -40.30
CA ARG A 244 55.20 29.11 -41.42
C ARG A 244 56.32 29.56 -42.37
N LEU A 245 57.45 30.03 -41.84
CA LEU A 245 58.62 30.43 -42.63
C LEU A 245 59.24 29.23 -43.37
N PHE A 246 59.35 28.08 -42.71
CA PHE A 246 59.84 26.84 -43.34
C PHE A 246 58.91 26.38 -44.47
N ALA A 247 57.59 26.48 -44.29
CA ALA A 247 56.61 26.18 -45.35
C ALA A 247 56.69 27.15 -46.54
N VAL A 248 57.04 28.42 -46.31
CA VAL A 248 57.26 29.43 -47.37
C VAL A 248 58.61 29.21 -48.08
N LEU A 249 59.67 28.87 -47.36
CA LEU A 249 60.98 28.55 -47.93
C LEU A 249 60.97 27.27 -48.76
N LEU A 250 60.22 26.24 -48.36
CA LEU A 250 59.97 25.05 -49.17
C LEU A 250 59.22 25.35 -50.48
N ARG A 251 58.42 26.44 -50.53
CA ARG A 251 57.73 26.91 -51.74
C ARG A 251 58.61 27.80 -52.64
N LEU A 252 59.73 28.31 -52.13
CA LEU A 252 60.60 29.27 -52.82
C LEU A 252 61.94 28.68 -53.27
N ARG A 253 62.12 27.35 -53.24
CA ARG A 253 63.32 26.72 -53.80
C ARG A 253 63.35 26.99 -55.32
N PRO A 254 64.29 27.81 -55.84
CA PRO A 254 64.46 27.98 -57.26
C PRO A 254 65.39 26.89 -57.80
N ASP A 255 65.12 26.53 -59.04
CA ASP A 255 65.96 25.78 -59.97
C ASP A 255 65.99 24.25 -59.84
N GLY A 256 65.24 23.63 -60.76
CA GLY A 256 65.91 22.92 -61.84
C GLY A 256 66.03 21.39 -61.69
N ALA A 257 65.21 20.73 -62.50
CA ALA A 257 65.48 19.48 -63.23
C ALA A 257 65.09 18.11 -62.63
N LEU A 258 64.16 17.48 -63.38
CA LEU A 258 64.01 16.07 -63.75
C LEU A 258 63.62 15.10 -62.61
N GLU A 259 62.65 14.19 -62.77
CA GLU A 259 62.32 13.37 -63.94
C GLU A 259 60.81 13.13 -64.09
N ALA A 260 60.43 12.93 -65.35
CA ALA A 260 59.24 12.20 -65.74
C ALA A 260 59.42 10.69 -65.47
N VAL A 261 58.29 9.98 -65.41
CA VAL A 261 58.01 8.63 -65.95
C VAL A 261 57.18 7.83 -64.95
N GLU A 262 55.96 7.53 -65.41
CA GLU A 262 54.94 6.55 -64.98
C GLU A 262 54.33 6.65 -63.56
#